data_AF-A0A6B2UKL8-F1
#
_entry.id   AF-A0A6B2UKL8-F1
#
_cell.length_a   1.000
_cell.length_b   1.000
_cell.length_c   1.000
_cell.angle_alpha   90.00
_cell.angle_beta   90.00
_cell.angle_gamma   90.00
#
_symmetry.space_group_name_H-M   'P 1'
#
loop_
_entity.id
_entity.type
_entity.pdbx_description
1 polymer ?
#
loop_
_entity_poly.entity_id
_entity_poly.type
_entity_poly.pdbx_seq_one_letter_code
_entity_poly.pdbx_strand_id
1 'polypeptide(L)'
;VAEVRAALAAREEVFRRHGIDSLDALRRLRAQGKVPELGSTDVVLLIDGYGALREEFAQLDEDVTDLLKRGGAYGVHVVAGMLRWNDVRIAAQSLFGTRVELHLNDPGDSTVDRKLSATLDAETPGRALTDDRLFAQVALPRIDREAATGDLGTAVEQAARTLRAAWPGEVAPQVRMLPAELPAHRLPGPAAAPDRVPLGVEQDTLGPVLLDLFGQEQHLLVLGDNECGKTSLLKLVVSQLVARHGPEELVFGVFDPRRGLRGVVPEPYRGGYAHNARLADALATGIAKELARRLPESADPDAAESGPAFTGPRIVILVDDYDILATAGQQPLAAFLPFLSSAQDLGLHFVLARRAAGAGRALYEPLLTALRETGATALVMDGERAEGQLFPGVHASHQPPGRGMLVRRGQRPRLVQLALTGEPAP
;
A
#
# COMPACT_ATOMS: atom_id res chain seq x y z
N VAL A 1 5.79 -1.85 12.28
CA VAL A 1 7.13 -2.01 11.65
C VAL A 1 7.34 -1.01 10.51
N ALA A 2 6.47 -0.94 9.50
CA ALA A 2 6.62 -0.02 8.35
C ALA A 2 6.85 1.46 8.74
N GLU A 3 6.04 2.02 9.64
CA GLU A 3 6.20 3.40 10.13
C GLU A 3 7.59 3.64 10.76
N VAL A 4 8.13 2.66 11.49
CA VAL A 4 9.45 2.76 12.13
C VAL A 4 10.57 2.69 11.07
N ARG A 5 10.40 1.90 10.01
CA ARG A 5 11.31 1.87 8.87
C ARG A 5 11.30 3.18 8.09
N ALA A 6 10.12 3.76 7.87
CA ALA A 6 9.98 5.08 7.27
C ALA A 6 10.66 6.15 8.14
N ALA A 7 10.51 6.07 9.47
CA ALA A 7 11.20 6.95 10.41
C ALA A 7 12.73 6.79 10.35
N LEU A 8 13.24 5.56 10.22
CA LEU A 8 14.67 5.30 10.01
C LEU A 8 15.18 5.96 8.73
N ALA A 9 14.51 5.75 7.59
CA ALA A 9 14.90 6.35 6.32
C ALA A 9 14.88 7.90 6.37
N ALA A 10 13.85 8.48 7.01
CA ALA A 10 13.79 9.92 7.21
C ALA A 10 14.94 10.45 8.08
N ARG A 11 15.33 9.70 9.13
CA ARG A 11 16.46 10.05 10.00
C ARG A 11 17.79 9.97 9.26
N GLU A 12 18.00 8.98 8.39
CA GLU A 12 19.20 8.89 7.55
C GLU A 12 19.37 10.14 6.67
N GLU A 13 18.29 10.64 6.10
CA GLU A 13 18.29 11.90 5.32
C GLU A 13 18.62 13.11 6.20
N VAL A 14 17.97 13.22 7.36
CA VAL A 14 18.19 14.31 8.32
C VAL A 14 19.65 14.35 8.80
N PHE A 15 20.23 13.19 9.11
CA PHE A 15 21.64 13.10 9.51
C PHE A 15 22.56 13.61 8.41
N ARG A 16 22.31 13.18 7.17
CA ARG A 16 23.09 13.64 6.02
C ARG A 16 22.98 15.14 5.80
N ARG A 17 21.76 15.69 5.83
CA ARG A 17 21.49 17.11 5.55
C ARG A 17 22.05 18.04 6.62
N HIS A 18 21.98 17.65 7.90
CA HIS A 18 22.48 18.47 9.01
C HIS A 18 23.91 18.13 9.43
N GLY A 19 24.56 17.16 8.78
CA GLY A 19 25.91 16.71 9.13
C GLY A 19 26.00 16.13 10.55
N ILE A 20 24.98 15.38 10.97
CA ILE A 20 24.93 14.74 12.29
C ILE A 20 25.75 13.45 12.23
N ASP A 21 26.76 13.34 13.09
CA ASP A 21 27.71 12.22 13.13
C ASP A 21 27.42 11.19 14.24
N SER A 22 26.51 11.52 15.16
CA SER A 22 26.27 10.73 16.37
C SER A 22 24.89 11.00 16.97
N LEU A 23 24.37 10.06 17.75
CA LEU A 23 23.11 10.24 18.47
C LEU A 23 23.18 11.32 19.54
N ASP A 24 24.34 11.49 20.18
CA ASP A 24 24.49 12.54 21.18
C ASP A 24 24.52 13.93 20.51
N ALA A 25 25.03 14.05 19.28
CA ALA A 25 24.85 15.25 18.48
C ALA A 25 23.36 15.49 18.15
N LEU A 26 22.63 14.45 17.69
CA LEU A 26 21.19 14.55 17.43
C LEU A 26 20.42 15.04 18.67
N ARG A 27 20.61 14.39 19.82
CA ARG A 27 19.92 14.71 21.08
C ARG A 27 20.19 16.15 21.52
N ARG A 28 21.44 16.62 21.40
CA ARG A 28 21.81 18.02 21.67
C ARG A 28 21.12 18.99 20.71
N LEU A 29 21.12 18.72 19.41
CA LEU A 29 20.46 19.58 18.42
C LEU A 29 18.94 19.62 18.60
N ARG A 30 18.31 18.48 18.92
CA ARG A 30 16.90 18.37 19.27
C ARG A 30 16.55 19.18 20.52
N ALA A 31 17.36 19.09 21.57
CA ALA A 31 17.17 19.89 22.79
C ALA A 31 17.29 21.40 22.52
N GLN A 32 18.03 21.81 21.48
CA GLN A 32 18.14 23.20 21.01
C GLN A 32 17.04 23.61 20.02
N GLY A 33 16.12 22.71 19.65
CA GLY A 33 15.06 22.99 18.66
C GLY A 33 15.54 23.10 17.21
N LYS A 34 16.76 22.65 16.89
CA LYS A 34 17.39 22.82 15.56
C LYS A 34 17.01 21.75 14.53
N VAL A 35 16.32 20.70 14.96
CA VAL A 35 15.84 19.60 14.10
C VAL A 35 14.34 19.37 14.36
N PRO A 36 13.48 20.35 14.00
CA PRO A 36 12.04 20.29 14.29
C PRO A 36 11.28 19.27 13.42
N GLU A 37 11.88 18.86 12.30
CA GLU A 37 11.33 17.91 11.33
C GLU A 37 11.24 16.45 11.82
N LEU A 38 11.95 16.10 12.89
CA LEU A 38 11.79 14.79 13.53
C LEU A 38 10.69 14.90 14.58
N GLY A 39 9.73 13.96 14.62
CA GLY A 39 8.73 13.94 15.69
C GLY A 39 9.32 13.50 17.04
N SER A 40 10.07 12.40 17.05
CA SER A 40 10.67 11.83 18.26
C SER A 40 12.19 11.90 18.23
N THR A 41 12.85 11.92 19.40
CA THR A 41 14.32 11.89 19.49
C THR A 41 14.82 10.47 19.35
N ASP A 42 14.31 9.56 20.18
CA ASP A 42 14.51 8.12 20.06
C ASP A 42 13.15 7.45 19.78
N VAL A 43 13.16 6.36 19.01
CA VAL A 43 11.98 5.53 18.71
C VAL A 43 12.26 4.13 19.21
N VAL A 44 11.33 3.55 19.95
CA VAL A 44 11.44 2.18 20.47
C VAL A 44 10.31 1.34 19.90
N LEU A 45 10.66 0.30 19.15
CA LEU A 45 9.73 -0.73 18.69
C LEU A 45 9.68 -1.85 19.74
N LEU A 46 8.56 -1.95 20.45
CA LEU A 46 8.29 -3.03 21.41
C LEU A 46 7.61 -4.20 20.69
N ILE A 47 8.15 -5.40 20.85
CA ILE A 47 7.59 -6.65 20.32
C ILE A 47 7.40 -7.61 21.50
N ASP A 48 6.17 -8.01 21.76
CA ASP A 48 5.88 -9.04 22.76
C ASP A 48 5.59 -10.36 22.04
N GLY A 49 6.51 -11.33 22.16
CA GLY A 49 6.44 -12.60 21.45
C GLY A 49 7.07 -12.58 20.05
N TYR A 50 8.41 -12.49 19.98
CA TYR A 50 9.15 -12.54 18.71
C TYR A 50 8.88 -13.82 17.89
N GLY A 51 8.75 -14.98 18.56
CA GLY A 51 8.46 -16.26 17.91
C GLY A 51 7.13 -16.24 17.14
N ALA A 52 6.06 -15.75 17.78
CA ALA A 52 4.74 -15.62 17.17
C ALA A 52 4.75 -14.65 15.98
N LEU A 53 5.44 -13.52 16.10
CA LEU A 53 5.61 -12.56 14.99
C LEU A 53 6.25 -13.23 13.77
N ARG A 54 7.26 -14.08 13.97
CA ARG A 54 7.95 -14.78 12.88
C ARG A 54 7.06 -15.84 12.22
N GLU A 55 6.22 -16.53 12.99
CA GLU A 55 5.31 -17.56 12.49
C GLU A 55 4.14 -16.97 11.71
N GLU A 56 3.48 -15.96 12.26
CA GLU A 56 2.28 -15.36 11.67
C GLU A 56 2.60 -14.32 10.59
N PHE A 57 3.72 -13.60 10.73
CA PHE A 57 4.09 -12.49 9.86
C PHE A 57 5.54 -12.61 9.37
N ALA A 58 5.87 -13.74 8.71
CA ALA A 58 7.23 -14.05 8.26
C ALA A 58 7.92 -12.92 7.48
N GLN A 59 7.19 -12.12 6.68
CA GLN A 59 7.77 -10.97 5.97
C GLN A 59 8.32 -9.87 6.90
N LEU A 60 7.84 -9.78 8.15
CA LEU A 60 8.30 -8.77 9.10
C LEU A 60 9.62 -9.14 9.78
N ASP A 61 10.03 -10.41 9.76
CA ASP A 61 11.29 -10.85 10.40
C ASP A 61 12.51 -10.17 9.76
N GLU A 62 12.53 -10.08 8.42
CA GLU A 62 13.59 -9.38 7.68
C GLU A 62 13.58 -7.87 7.99
N ASP A 63 12.39 -7.28 8.05
CA ASP A 63 12.19 -5.86 8.35
C ASP A 63 12.66 -5.50 9.77
N VAL A 64 12.36 -6.34 10.76
CA VAL A 64 12.83 -6.14 12.15
C VAL A 64 14.33 -6.36 12.25
N THR A 65 14.88 -7.36 11.55
CA THR A 65 16.32 -7.60 11.48
C THR A 65 17.08 -6.41 10.87
N ASP A 66 16.52 -5.77 9.84
CA ASP A 66 17.07 -4.56 9.23
C ASP A 66 17.10 -3.38 10.23
N LEU A 67 16.02 -3.21 11.00
CA LEU A 67 15.98 -2.22 12.09
C LEU A 67 17.02 -2.50 13.17
N LEU A 68 17.22 -3.75 13.58
CA LEU A 68 18.25 -4.14 14.55
C LEU A 68 19.67 -3.81 14.06
N LYS A 69 19.95 -4.02 12.77
CA LYS A 69 21.28 -3.81 12.19
C LYS A 69 21.64 -2.32 12.05
N ARG A 70 20.69 -1.48 11.63
CA ARG A 70 20.96 -0.08 11.25
C ARG A 70 20.38 0.94 12.23
N GLY A 71 19.27 0.60 12.88
CA GLY A 71 18.45 1.55 13.64
C GLY A 71 19.21 2.20 14.80
N GLY A 72 20.06 1.44 15.48
CA GLY A 72 20.80 1.92 16.65
C GLY A 72 21.65 3.16 16.38
N ALA A 73 22.21 3.31 15.18
CA ALA A 73 22.99 4.50 14.80
C ALA A 73 22.14 5.77 14.62
N TYR A 74 20.84 5.61 14.39
CA TYR A 74 19.89 6.68 14.10
C TYR A 74 18.82 6.86 15.18
N GLY A 75 18.95 6.17 16.33
CA GLY A 75 18.06 6.35 17.48
C GLY A 75 16.76 5.57 17.33
N VAL A 76 16.80 4.47 16.58
CA VAL A 76 15.72 3.52 16.43
C VAL A 76 16.13 2.23 17.12
N HIS A 77 15.39 1.85 18.16
CA HIS A 77 15.71 0.73 19.03
C HIS A 77 14.61 -0.33 18.95
N VAL A 78 14.97 -1.60 19.14
CA VAL A 78 14.01 -2.71 19.20
C VAL A 78 14.14 -3.36 20.57
N VAL A 79 13.01 -3.57 21.24
CA VAL A 79 12.91 -4.32 22.49
C VAL A 79 11.94 -5.46 22.22
N ALA A 80 12.41 -6.69 22.40
CA ALA A 80 11.63 -7.88 22.07
C ALA A 80 11.57 -8.84 23.26
N GLY A 81 10.36 -9.25 23.62
CA GLY A 81 10.10 -10.41 24.47
C GLY A 81 10.03 -11.68 23.62
N MET A 82 10.60 -12.77 24.12
CA MET A 82 10.57 -14.08 23.48
C MET A 82 10.61 -15.18 24.55
N LEU A 83 10.06 -16.36 24.23
CA LEU A 83 10.05 -17.47 25.18
C LEU A 83 11.39 -18.22 25.18
N ARG A 84 12.08 -18.24 24.03
CA ARG A 84 13.38 -18.87 23.87
C ARG A 84 14.28 -18.00 22.99
N TRP A 85 15.58 -18.02 23.25
CA TRP A 85 16.54 -17.32 22.39
C TRP A 85 16.53 -17.81 20.94
N ASN A 86 16.21 -19.10 20.72
CA ASN A 86 16.10 -19.72 19.39
C ASN A 86 14.89 -19.24 18.56
N ASP A 87 13.96 -18.47 19.16
CA ASP A 87 12.90 -17.78 18.42
C ASP A 87 13.48 -16.71 17.48
N VAL A 88 14.67 -16.19 17.81
CA VAL A 88 15.46 -15.30 16.97
C VAL A 88 16.54 -16.09 16.25
N ARG A 89 16.75 -15.81 14.95
CA ARG A 89 17.85 -16.42 14.17
C ARG A 89 19.19 -16.12 14.84
N ILE A 90 20.09 -17.11 14.91
CA ILE A 90 21.42 -16.99 15.56
C ILE A 90 22.17 -15.71 15.14
N ALA A 91 22.17 -15.39 13.84
CA ALA A 91 22.85 -14.20 13.32
C ALA A 91 22.24 -12.85 13.78
N ALA A 92 20.97 -12.84 14.21
CA ALA A 92 20.29 -11.66 14.73
C ALA A 92 20.34 -11.58 16.27
N GLN A 93 20.58 -12.70 16.97
CA GLN A 93 20.69 -12.71 18.44
C GLN A 93 21.80 -11.79 18.95
N SER A 94 22.95 -11.74 18.25
CA SER A 94 24.08 -10.89 18.62
C SER A 94 23.80 -9.39 18.44
N LEU A 95 22.74 -9.01 17.72
CA LEU A 95 22.33 -7.61 17.55
C LEU A 95 21.61 -7.07 18.80
N PHE A 96 21.10 -7.95 19.66
CA PHE A 96 20.57 -7.56 20.96
C PHE A 96 21.72 -7.28 21.92
N GLY A 97 22.03 -5.98 22.08
CA GLY A 97 23.13 -5.51 22.92
C GLY A 97 22.86 -5.52 24.42
N THR A 98 21.60 -5.67 24.85
CA THR A 98 21.22 -5.81 26.26
C THR A 98 20.23 -6.94 26.40
N ARG A 99 20.53 -7.88 27.28
CA ARG A 99 19.72 -9.07 27.51
C ARG A 99 19.34 -9.16 28.98
N VAL A 100 18.07 -9.46 29.20
CA VAL A 100 17.50 -9.72 30.52
C VAL A 100 16.85 -11.09 30.43
N GLU A 101 17.53 -12.10 30.94
CA GLU A 101 17.06 -13.48 30.91
C GLU A 101 16.24 -13.75 32.17
N LEU A 102 14.94 -14.02 32.02
CA LEU A 102 14.08 -14.48 33.12
C LEU A 102 14.22 -16.00 33.29
N HIS A 103 13.46 -16.58 34.22
CA HIS A 103 13.40 -18.03 34.35
C HIS A 103 13.07 -18.71 33.00
N LEU A 104 13.94 -19.64 32.59
CA LEU A 104 13.76 -20.48 31.41
C LEU A 104 13.35 -21.89 31.84
N ASN A 105 12.39 -22.48 31.13
CA ASN A 105 11.95 -23.87 31.38
C ASN A 105 13.10 -24.89 31.21
N ASP A 106 14.01 -24.63 30.26
CA ASP A 106 15.24 -25.39 30.07
C ASP A 106 16.44 -24.45 30.25
N PRO A 107 17.22 -24.58 31.34
CA PRO A 107 18.44 -23.80 31.54
C PRO A 107 19.48 -23.99 30.42
N GLY A 108 19.39 -25.08 29.64
CA GLY A 108 20.21 -25.29 28.45
C GLY A 108 20.01 -24.25 27.35
N ASP A 109 18.85 -23.59 27.31
CA ASP A 109 18.55 -22.52 26.37
C ASP A 109 19.16 -21.16 26.78
N SER A 110 19.76 -21.06 27.98
CA SER A 110 20.41 -19.84 28.48
C SER A 110 21.55 -19.40 27.57
N THR A 111 21.55 -18.11 27.21
CA THR A 111 22.67 -17.50 26.46
C THR A 111 23.70 -16.82 27.37
N VAL A 112 23.38 -16.63 28.66
CA VAL A 112 24.28 -16.02 29.65
C VAL A 112 25.14 -17.08 30.37
N ASP A 113 24.52 -17.94 31.17
CA ASP A 113 25.19 -19.04 31.88
C ASP A 113 24.18 -20.12 32.33
N ARG A 114 24.32 -21.33 31.78
CA ARG A 114 23.44 -22.48 32.07
C ARG A 114 23.33 -22.80 33.57
N LYS A 115 24.44 -22.69 34.32
CA LYS A 115 24.44 -23.06 35.75
C LYS A 115 23.72 -22.01 36.58
N LEU A 116 23.91 -20.73 36.27
CA LEU A 116 23.20 -19.64 36.96
C LEU A 116 21.72 -19.62 36.58
N SER A 117 21.39 -19.82 35.31
CA SER A 117 20.00 -19.92 34.85
C SER A 117 19.24 -21.05 35.56
N ALA A 118 19.89 -22.20 35.81
CA ALA A 118 19.31 -23.31 36.58
C ALA A 118 19.01 -22.98 38.05
N THR A 119 19.51 -21.86 38.59
CA THR A 119 19.17 -21.39 39.94
C THR A 119 17.97 -20.46 39.98
N LEU A 120 17.45 -20.03 38.82
CA LEU A 120 16.27 -19.19 38.74
C LEU A 120 15.01 -20.04 38.93
N ASP A 121 14.15 -19.64 39.86
CA ASP A 121 12.90 -20.32 40.18
C ASP A 121 11.70 -19.65 39.48
N ALA A 122 10.76 -20.48 39.02
CA ALA A 122 9.50 -20.04 38.41
C ALA A 122 8.56 -19.35 39.42
N GLU A 123 8.64 -19.73 40.71
CA GLU A 123 7.81 -19.16 41.77
C GLU A 123 8.22 -17.73 42.17
N THR A 124 9.31 -17.19 41.60
CA THR A 124 9.74 -15.80 41.79
C THR A 124 9.72 -15.00 40.47
N PRO A 125 8.52 -14.63 39.96
CA PRO A 125 8.41 -13.82 38.75
C PRO A 125 9.23 -12.52 38.81
N GLY A 126 9.82 -12.15 37.69
CA GLY A 126 10.66 -10.95 37.57
C GLY A 126 12.09 -11.11 38.07
N ARG A 127 12.47 -12.27 38.64
CA ARG A 127 13.89 -12.60 38.85
C ARG A 127 14.58 -12.76 37.50
N ALA A 128 15.71 -12.10 37.32
CA ALA A 128 16.44 -12.07 36.05
C ALA A 128 17.95 -12.32 36.25
N LEU A 129 18.59 -12.79 35.18
CA LEU A 129 20.03 -12.84 35.00
C LEU A 129 20.42 -11.85 33.89
N THR A 130 21.38 -10.96 34.19
CA THR A 130 21.91 -9.97 33.24
C THR A 130 23.10 -10.52 32.46
N ASP A 131 23.47 -9.85 31.36
CA ASP A 131 24.67 -10.19 30.57
C ASP A 131 25.97 -10.23 31.41
N ASP A 132 26.05 -9.42 32.47
CA ASP A 132 27.17 -9.40 33.43
C ASP A 132 27.16 -10.57 34.43
N ARG A 133 26.27 -11.55 34.24
CA ARG A 133 26.05 -12.69 35.14
C ARG A 133 25.62 -12.29 36.54
N LEU A 134 24.88 -11.19 36.65
CA LEU A 134 24.33 -10.70 37.92
C LEU A 134 22.86 -11.05 38.03
N PHE A 135 22.42 -11.41 39.24
CA PHE A 135 21.01 -11.55 39.53
C PHE A 135 20.36 -10.18 39.74
N ALA A 136 19.24 -9.95 39.08
CA ALA A 136 18.43 -8.74 39.21
C ALA A 136 16.97 -9.11 39.53
N GLN A 137 16.20 -8.13 39.99
CA GLN A 137 14.75 -8.25 40.17
C GLN A 137 14.11 -7.11 39.40
N VAL A 138 13.22 -7.44 38.46
CA VAL A 138 12.48 -6.45 37.67
C VAL A 138 11.56 -5.65 38.59
N ALA A 139 11.70 -4.33 38.54
CA ALA A 139 10.84 -3.41 39.30
C ALA A 139 9.42 -3.40 38.73
N LEU A 140 8.43 -3.23 39.60
CA LEU A 140 7.03 -3.11 39.18
C LEU A 140 6.79 -1.76 38.49
N PRO A 141 5.94 -1.70 37.44
CA PRO A 141 5.65 -0.48 36.69
C PRO A 141 4.65 0.43 37.42
N ARG A 142 4.96 0.81 38.67
CA ARG A 142 4.11 1.64 39.52
C ARG A 142 4.91 2.77 40.19
N ILE A 143 4.23 3.89 40.48
CA ILE A 143 4.84 5.10 41.08
C ILE A 143 4.23 5.47 42.44
N ASP A 144 3.30 4.66 42.93
CA ASP A 144 2.59 4.79 44.22
C ASP A 144 3.41 4.28 45.42
N ARG A 145 4.62 3.75 45.17
CA ARG A 145 5.55 3.18 46.15
C ARG A 145 5.09 1.88 46.81
N GLU A 146 4.10 1.21 46.24
CA GLU A 146 3.73 -0.13 46.69
C GLU A 146 4.64 -1.20 46.05
N ALA A 147 4.87 -2.30 46.78
CA ALA A 147 5.65 -3.44 46.32
C ALA A 147 4.77 -4.67 45.99
N ALA A 148 3.45 -4.55 46.15
CA ALA A 148 2.51 -5.64 45.89
C ALA A 148 2.27 -5.81 44.38
N THR A 149 2.06 -7.06 43.97
CA THR A 149 1.70 -7.45 42.59
C THR A 149 0.19 -7.46 42.35
N GLY A 150 -0.61 -7.25 43.40
CA GLY A 150 -2.04 -7.02 43.26
C GLY A 150 -2.31 -5.71 42.53
N ASP A 151 -3.42 -5.67 41.78
CA ASP A 151 -3.94 -4.47 41.12
C ASP A 151 -3.07 -3.80 40.03
N LEU A 152 -1.98 -4.42 39.59
CA LEU A 152 -0.98 -3.79 38.70
C LEU A 152 -1.57 -3.06 37.48
N GLY A 153 -2.67 -3.56 36.89
CA GLY A 153 -3.37 -2.85 35.81
C GLY A 153 -3.85 -1.45 36.23
N THR A 154 -4.50 -1.35 37.39
CA THR A 154 -4.93 -0.07 37.99
C THR A 154 -3.74 0.84 38.29
N ALA A 155 -2.66 0.29 38.87
CA ALA A 155 -1.47 1.06 39.21
C ALA A 155 -0.79 1.64 37.95
N VAL A 156 -0.68 0.85 36.87
CA VAL A 156 -0.14 1.29 35.58
C VAL A 156 -1.02 2.37 34.95
N GLU A 157 -2.36 2.21 34.97
CA GLU A 157 -3.28 3.24 34.49
C GLU A 157 -3.12 4.56 35.24
N GLN A 158 -3.02 4.51 36.57
CA GLN A 158 -2.80 5.70 37.40
C GLN A 158 -1.46 6.37 37.11
N ALA A 159 -0.39 5.57 36.95
CA ALA A 159 0.91 6.07 36.56
C ALA A 159 0.84 6.77 35.18
N ALA A 160 0.20 6.13 34.19
CA ALA A 160 0.04 6.69 32.85
C ALA A 160 -0.76 8.00 32.84
N ARG A 161 -1.88 8.06 33.59
CA ARG A 161 -2.68 9.29 33.75
C ARG A 161 -1.89 10.42 34.39
N THR A 162 -1.11 10.09 35.43
CA THR A 162 -0.26 11.07 36.14
C THR A 162 0.83 11.62 35.22
N LEU A 163 1.54 10.75 34.51
CA LEU A 163 2.56 11.14 33.52
C LEU A 163 1.96 11.98 32.40
N ARG A 164 0.77 11.61 31.91
CA ARG A 164 0.07 12.38 30.87
C ARG A 164 -0.32 13.77 31.35
N ALA A 165 -0.86 13.89 32.57
CA ALA A 165 -1.26 15.17 33.15
C ALA A 165 -0.06 16.10 33.39
N ALA A 166 1.11 15.52 33.69
CA ALA A 166 2.34 16.27 33.93
C ALA A 166 3.09 16.69 32.64
N TRP A 167 2.69 16.20 31.46
CA TRP A 167 3.39 16.45 30.20
C TRP A 167 2.68 17.52 29.34
N PRO A 168 3.22 18.76 29.24
CA PRO A 168 2.63 19.82 28.42
C PRO A 168 3.09 19.80 26.96
N GLY A 169 4.07 18.96 26.62
CA GLY A 169 4.71 18.94 25.31
C GLY A 169 3.98 18.13 24.25
N GLU A 170 4.60 18.02 23.08
CA GLU A 170 4.11 17.17 22.00
C GLU A 170 4.11 15.70 22.41
N VAL A 171 3.13 14.96 21.87
CA VAL A 171 2.94 13.54 22.14
C VAL A 171 3.66 12.72 21.10
N ALA A 172 3.92 11.45 21.41
CA ALA A 172 4.46 10.53 20.42
C ALA A 172 3.57 10.50 19.17
N PRO A 173 4.14 10.61 17.95
CA PRO A 173 3.38 10.49 16.71
C PRO A 173 2.61 9.16 16.68
N GLN A 174 1.34 9.21 16.28
CA GLN A 174 0.53 8.00 16.13
C GLN A 174 0.98 7.22 14.90
N VAL A 175 0.88 5.89 14.97
CA VAL A 175 1.10 5.03 13.80
C VAL A 175 0.01 5.35 12.79
N ARG A 176 0.43 5.83 11.62
CA ARG A 176 -0.47 6.15 10.53
C ARG A 176 -0.99 4.85 9.93
N MET A 177 -2.31 4.73 9.91
CA MET A 177 -3.01 3.58 9.31
C MET A 177 -3.60 4.02 7.98
N LEU A 178 -3.66 3.10 7.02
CA LEU A 178 -4.51 3.30 5.85
C LEU A 178 -5.95 3.54 6.34
N PRO A 179 -6.58 4.65 5.94
CA PRO A 179 -7.95 4.93 6.37
C PRO A 179 -8.90 3.85 5.86
N ALA A 180 -9.96 3.56 6.61
CA ALA A 180 -11.01 2.66 6.12
C ALA A 180 -11.79 3.30 4.95
N GLU A 181 -12.03 4.60 5.05
CA GLU A 181 -12.67 5.41 4.03
C GLU A 181 -11.82 6.64 3.73
N LEU A 182 -11.58 6.91 2.44
CA LEU A 182 -10.79 8.04 1.99
C LEU A 182 -11.68 8.94 1.11
N PRO A 183 -12.11 10.12 1.58
CA PRO A 183 -12.87 11.04 0.74
C PRO A 183 -12.03 11.58 -0.43
N ALA A 184 -12.60 11.59 -1.66
CA ALA A 184 -11.89 12.05 -2.85
C ALA A 184 -11.39 13.51 -2.78
N HIS A 185 -12.02 14.38 -1.99
CA HIS A 185 -11.59 15.77 -1.81
C HIS A 185 -10.25 15.91 -1.06
N ARG A 186 -9.77 14.85 -0.39
CA ARG A 186 -8.44 14.83 0.25
C ARG A 186 -7.31 14.55 -0.74
N LEU A 187 -7.64 14.14 -1.96
CA LEU A 187 -6.67 13.88 -3.01
C LEU A 187 -6.24 15.20 -3.69
N PRO A 188 -5.05 15.24 -4.32
CA PRO A 188 -4.60 16.40 -5.08
C PRO A 188 -5.60 16.79 -6.18
N GLY A 189 -6.01 18.06 -6.18
CA GLY A 189 -6.88 18.60 -7.24
C GLY A 189 -6.15 18.77 -8.58
N PRO A 190 -6.86 19.17 -9.66
CA PRO A 190 -6.28 19.37 -10.99
C PRO A 190 -5.08 20.31 -11.02
N ALA A 191 -5.06 21.38 -10.19
CA ALA A 191 -3.92 22.29 -10.15
C ALA A 191 -2.63 21.65 -9.61
N ALA A 192 -2.74 20.67 -8.70
CA ALA A 192 -1.59 20.00 -8.09
C ALA A 192 -1.12 18.77 -8.90
N ALA A 193 -2.02 18.17 -9.68
CA ALA A 193 -1.76 17.04 -10.55
C ALA A 193 -2.56 17.20 -11.86
N PRO A 194 -2.10 18.03 -12.80
CA PRO A 194 -2.87 18.40 -13.99
C PRO A 194 -3.08 17.22 -14.94
N ASP A 195 -2.05 16.41 -15.17
CA ASP A 195 -2.07 15.32 -16.16
C ASP A 195 -2.27 13.93 -15.53
N ARG A 196 -2.46 13.85 -14.21
CA ARG A 196 -2.55 12.58 -13.49
C ARG A 196 -3.82 12.46 -12.67
N VAL A 197 -4.42 11.28 -12.72
CA VAL A 197 -5.66 10.93 -12.03
C VAL A 197 -5.33 10.40 -10.64
N PRO A 198 -5.67 11.12 -9.55
CA PRO A 198 -5.43 10.61 -8.22
C PRO A 198 -6.46 9.54 -7.86
N LEU A 199 -5.99 8.37 -7.44
CA LEU A 199 -6.82 7.21 -7.13
C LEU A 199 -7.04 7.00 -5.63
N GLY A 200 -6.07 7.37 -4.80
CA GLY A 200 -6.05 7.01 -3.39
C GLY A 200 -4.74 7.36 -2.69
N VAL A 201 -4.44 6.67 -1.59
CA VAL A 201 -3.16 6.75 -0.89
C VAL A 201 -2.53 5.36 -0.72
N GLU A 202 -1.21 5.29 -0.62
CA GLU A 202 -0.47 4.04 -0.43
C GLU A 202 -0.03 3.85 1.04
N GLN A 203 0.20 2.61 1.46
CA GLN A 203 0.40 2.25 2.87
C GLN A 203 1.68 2.84 3.50
N ASP A 204 2.80 2.88 2.78
CA ASP A 204 4.12 3.08 3.36
C ASP A 204 4.34 4.54 3.78
N THR A 205 3.84 5.50 3.02
CA THR A 205 3.99 6.95 3.27
C THR A 205 2.66 7.68 3.43
N LEU A 206 1.53 7.02 3.17
CA LEU A 206 0.21 7.67 2.97
C LEU A 206 0.24 8.75 1.87
N GLY A 207 1.20 8.67 0.95
CA GLY A 207 1.31 9.55 -0.20
C GLY A 207 0.23 9.25 -1.26
N PRO A 208 -0.14 10.25 -2.09
CA PRO A 208 -1.15 10.06 -3.11
C PRO A 208 -0.69 9.09 -4.20
N VAL A 209 -1.59 8.20 -4.60
CA VAL A 209 -1.43 7.31 -5.75
C VAL A 209 -1.98 8.02 -6.97
N LEU A 210 -1.09 8.41 -7.90
CA LEU A 210 -1.43 9.13 -9.12
C LEU A 210 -1.30 8.21 -10.34
N LEU A 211 -2.39 8.01 -11.08
CA LEU A 211 -2.45 7.27 -12.33
C LEU A 211 -2.14 8.19 -13.52
N ASP A 212 -1.15 7.84 -14.32
CA ASP A 212 -0.76 8.53 -15.54
C ASP A 212 -1.31 7.78 -16.77
N LEU A 213 -2.63 7.89 -16.94
CA LEU A 213 -3.37 7.12 -17.95
C LEU A 213 -2.97 7.51 -19.39
N PHE A 214 -2.60 8.77 -19.63
CA PHE A 214 -2.26 9.29 -20.95
C PHE A 214 -0.76 9.37 -21.22
N GLY A 215 0.07 8.99 -20.24
CA GLY A 215 1.51 8.86 -20.36
C GLY A 215 1.95 7.41 -20.18
N GLN A 216 2.62 7.13 -19.06
CA GLN A 216 3.38 5.89 -18.88
C GLN A 216 2.53 4.63 -18.71
N GLU A 217 1.32 4.73 -18.13
CA GLU A 217 0.57 3.55 -17.70
C GLU A 217 -0.45 3.08 -18.73
N GLN A 218 -0.84 3.94 -19.69
CA GLN A 218 -1.77 3.73 -20.82
C GLN A 218 -3.17 3.20 -20.51
N HIS A 219 -3.28 2.20 -19.63
CA HIS A 219 -4.48 1.46 -19.27
C HIS A 219 -4.50 1.14 -17.77
N LEU A 220 -5.69 0.89 -17.23
CA LEU A 220 -5.92 0.40 -15.87
C LEU A 220 -6.75 -0.90 -15.93
N LEU A 221 -6.22 -1.97 -15.34
CA LEU A 221 -6.89 -3.25 -15.17
C LEU A 221 -7.23 -3.49 -13.70
N VAL A 222 -8.51 -3.65 -13.38
CA VAL A 222 -8.99 -3.81 -12.00
C VAL A 222 -9.58 -5.21 -11.84
N LEU A 223 -9.02 -5.97 -10.91
CA LEU A 223 -9.47 -7.31 -10.54
C LEU A 223 -10.00 -7.24 -9.11
N GLY A 224 -11.25 -7.67 -8.89
CA GLY A 224 -11.80 -7.73 -7.54
C GLY A 224 -13.18 -8.34 -7.50
N ASP A 225 -13.54 -9.01 -6.41
CA ASP A 225 -14.86 -9.64 -6.28
C ASP A 225 -15.98 -8.63 -6.00
N ASN A 226 -17.17 -9.12 -5.69
CA ASN A 226 -18.35 -8.25 -5.55
C ASN A 226 -18.17 -7.26 -4.40
N GLU A 227 -18.74 -6.06 -4.55
CA GLU A 227 -18.81 -5.05 -3.48
C GLU A 227 -17.46 -4.55 -2.94
N CYS A 228 -16.34 -4.89 -3.60
CA CYS A 228 -15.02 -4.42 -3.17
C CYS A 228 -14.70 -2.98 -3.61
N GLY A 229 -15.53 -2.34 -4.45
CA GLY A 229 -15.36 -0.93 -4.85
C GLY A 229 -14.90 -0.69 -6.30
N LYS A 230 -14.90 -1.72 -7.17
CA LYS A 230 -14.57 -1.57 -8.61
C LYS A 230 -15.34 -0.44 -9.30
N THR A 231 -16.68 -0.46 -9.23
CA THR A 231 -17.53 0.57 -9.85
C THR A 231 -17.27 1.96 -9.25
N SER A 232 -16.99 2.05 -7.95
CA SER A 232 -16.63 3.32 -7.29
C SER A 232 -15.31 3.88 -7.81
N LEU A 233 -14.31 3.02 -8.06
CA LEU A 233 -13.06 3.43 -8.71
C LEU A 233 -13.31 3.93 -10.14
N LEU A 234 -14.15 3.25 -10.93
CA LEU A 234 -14.50 3.71 -12.28
C LEU A 234 -15.16 5.10 -12.24
N LYS A 235 -16.09 5.32 -11.29
CA LYS A 235 -16.71 6.64 -11.04
C LYS A 235 -15.68 7.71 -10.67
N LEU A 236 -14.73 7.36 -9.79
CA LEU A 236 -13.62 8.23 -9.42
C LEU A 236 -12.80 8.64 -10.65
N VAL A 237 -12.37 7.66 -11.46
CA VAL A 237 -11.58 7.93 -12.67
C VAL A 237 -12.33 8.86 -13.63
N VAL A 238 -13.62 8.61 -13.90
CA VAL A 238 -14.44 9.50 -14.74
C VAL A 238 -14.47 10.91 -14.17
N SER A 239 -14.79 11.07 -12.88
CA SER A 239 -14.89 12.39 -12.24
C SER A 239 -13.57 13.17 -12.33
N GLN A 240 -12.45 12.50 -12.12
CA GLN A 240 -11.12 13.11 -12.12
C GLN A 240 -10.65 13.46 -13.53
N LEU A 241 -11.02 12.68 -14.55
CA LEU A 241 -10.73 12.96 -15.95
C LEU A 241 -11.57 14.13 -16.47
N VAL A 242 -12.87 14.15 -16.19
CA VAL A 242 -13.78 15.25 -16.58
C VAL A 242 -13.36 16.57 -15.90
N ALA A 243 -12.83 16.51 -14.68
CA ALA A 243 -12.31 17.70 -14.00
C ALA A 243 -11.01 18.26 -14.61
N ARG A 244 -10.34 17.52 -15.50
CA ARG A 244 -9.04 17.87 -16.10
C ARG A 244 -9.11 18.12 -17.60
N HIS A 245 -10.06 17.50 -18.29
CA HIS A 245 -10.15 17.52 -19.74
C HIS A 245 -11.50 18.00 -20.23
N GLY A 246 -11.48 18.81 -21.28
CA GLY A 246 -12.69 19.25 -21.98
C GLY A 246 -13.32 18.12 -22.82
N PRO A 247 -14.60 18.26 -23.22
CA PRO A 247 -15.28 17.26 -24.06
C PRO A 247 -14.69 17.16 -25.48
N GLU A 248 -13.96 18.18 -25.94
CA GLU A 248 -13.23 18.12 -27.23
C GLU A 248 -11.90 17.35 -27.12
N GLU A 249 -11.39 17.14 -25.91
CA GLU A 249 -10.12 16.46 -25.65
C GLU A 249 -10.30 15.00 -25.25
N LEU A 250 -11.49 14.63 -24.75
CA LEU A 250 -11.76 13.34 -24.16
C LEU A 250 -13.20 12.86 -24.42
N VAL A 251 -13.33 11.61 -24.85
CA VAL A 251 -14.61 10.92 -24.99
C VAL A 251 -14.54 9.52 -24.36
N PHE A 252 -15.65 9.04 -23.80
CA PHE A 252 -15.77 7.71 -23.21
C PHE A 252 -16.64 6.78 -24.07
N GLY A 253 -16.14 5.55 -24.26
CA GLY A 253 -16.97 4.41 -24.67
C GLY A 253 -17.30 3.58 -23.44
N VAL A 254 -18.57 3.52 -23.04
CA VAL A 254 -18.99 2.90 -21.77
C VAL A 254 -19.61 1.52 -22.01
N PHE A 255 -19.08 0.52 -21.30
CA PHE A 255 -19.49 -0.89 -21.36
C PHE A 255 -19.88 -1.32 -19.95
N ASP A 256 -21.17 -1.41 -19.68
CA ASP A 256 -21.72 -1.48 -18.33
C ASP A 256 -22.95 -2.42 -18.28
N PRO A 257 -22.73 -3.75 -18.21
CA PRO A 257 -23.80 -4.73 -18.26
C PRO A 257 -24.76 -4.65 -17.07
N ARG A 258 -24.30 -4.18 -15.90
CA ARG A 258 -25.12 -4.00 -14.69
C ARG A 258 -25.71 -2.61 -14.52
N ARG A 259 -25.40 -1.69 -15.43
CA ARG A 259 -25.87 -0.29 -15.41
C ARG A 259 -25.41 0.52 -14.19
N GLY A 260 -24.27 0.17 -13.59
CA GLY A 260 -23.70 0.84 -12.41
C GLY A 260 -23.05 2.20 -12.70
N LEU A 261 -22.74 2.47 -13.97
CA LEU A 261 -22.13 3.70 -14.50
C LEU A 261 -23.15 4.61 -15.19
N ARG A 262 -24.45 4.29 -15.12
CA ARG A 262 -25.50 5.12 -15.69
C ARG A 262 -25.49 6.51 -15.06
N GLY A 263 -25.43 7.55 -15.90
CA GLY A 263 -25.43 8.95 -15.45
C GLY A 263 -24.08 9.44 -14.90
N VAL A 264 -23.05 8.60 -14.83
CA VAL A 264 -21.73 8.96 -14.32
C VAL A 264 -20.94 9.78 -15.33
N VAL A 265 -20.94 9.36 -16.60
CA VAL A 265 -20.30 10.10 -17.70
C VAL A 265 -21.27 11.18 -18.21
N PRO A 266 -20.93 12.47 -18.17
CA PRO A 266 -21.78 13.53 -18.71
C PRO A 266 -22.01 13.37 -20.22
N GLU A 267 -23.16 13.82 -20.72
CA GLU A 267 -23.56 13.63 -22.12
C GLU A 267 -22.53 14.14 -23.16
N PRO A 268 -21.89 15.33 -23.00
CA PRO A 268 -20.88 15.81 -23.94
C PRO A 268 -19.64 14.91 -24.08
N TYR A 269 -19.36 14.09 -23.06
CA TYR A 269 -18.21 13.19 -23.05
C TYR A 269 -18.58 11.75 -23.47
N ARG A 270 -19.86 11.46 -23.77
CA ARG A 270 -20.34 10.10 -23.98
C ARG A 270 -20.36 9.74 -25.46
N GLY A 271 -19.36 9.01 -25.93
CA GLY A 271 -19.28 8.51 -27.31
C GLY A 271 -20.21 7.32 -27.58
N GLY A 272 -20.56 6.56 -26.54
CA GLY A 272 -21.55 5.49 -26.63
C GLY A 272 -21.71 4.74 -25.31
N TYR A 273 -22.80 3.96 -25.21
CA TYR A 273 -23.12 3.20 -24.01
C TYR A 273 -23.70 1.84 -24.37
N ALA A 274 -23.05 0.76 -23.91
CA ALA A 274 -23.45 -0.61 -24.12
C ALA A 274 -23.73 -1.31 -22.78
N HIS A 275 -24.85 -2.03 -22.70
CA HIS A 275 -25.29 -2.73 -21.48
C HIS A 275 -25.51 -4.23 -21.68
N ASN A 276 -25.06 -4.78 -22.81
CA ASN A 276 -25.07 -6.21 -23.11
C ASN A 276 -24.02 -6.50 -24.18
N ALA A 277 -23.67 -7.78 -24.37
CA ALA A 277 -22.61 -8.19 -25.28
C ALA A 277 -22.85 -7.77 -26.75
N ARG A 278 -24.09 -7.81 -27.25
CA ARG A 278 -24.42 -7.41 -28.63
C ARG A 278 -24.19 -5.92 -28.87
N LEU A 279 -24.63 -5.08 -27.94
CA LEU A 279 -24.38 -3.62 -28.02
C LEU A 279 -22.91 -3.31 -27.80
N ALA A 280 -22.22 -4.08 -26.95
CA ALA A 280 -20.78 -3.94 -26.74
C ALA A 280 -20.02 -4.19 -28.03
N ASP A 281 -20.29 -5.31 -28.71
CA ASP A 281 -19.70 -5.64 -30.00
C ASP A 281 -19.94 -4.56 -31.07
N ALA A 282 -21.19 -4.08 -31.19
CA ALA A 282 -21.54 -3.01 -32.12
C ALA A 282 -20.81 -1.69 -31.80
N LEU A 283 -20.74 -1.31 -30.52
CA LEU A 283 -20.04 -0.10 -30.09
C LEU A 283 -18.53 -0.21 -30.29
N ALA A 284 -17.92 -1.33 -29.90
CA ALA A 284 -16.51 -1.60 -30.10
C ALA A 284 -16.14 -1.55 -31.59
N THR A 285 -16.95 -2.17 -32.45
CA THR A 285 -16.78 -2.11 -33.91
C THR A 285 -16.92 -0.69 -34.45
N GLY A 286 -17.86 0.11 -33.93
CA GLY A 286 -18.02 1.51 -34.29
C GLY A 286 -16.78 2.35 -33.94
N ILE A 287 -16.26 2.19 -32.73
CA ILE A 287 -15.06 2.90 -32.26
C ILE A 287 -13.82 2.43 -33.02
N ALA A 288 -13.68 1.13 -33.28
CA ALA A 288 -12.58 0.56 -34.08
C ALA A 288 -12.50 1.17 -35.49
N LYS A 289 -13.64 1.48 -36.12
CA LYS A 289 -13.66 2.19 -37.42
C LYS A 289 -13.10 3.61 -37.32
N GLU A 290 -13.34 4.30 -36.21
CA GLU A 290 -12.78 5.63 -35.97
C GLU A 290 -11.28 5.57 -35.69
N LEU A 291 -10.83 4.59 -34.90
CA LEU A 291 -9.41 4.33 -34.67
C LEU A 291 -8.67 3.98 -35.96
N ALA A 292 -9.30 3.23 -36.86
CA ALA A 292 -8.72 2.90 -38.16
C ALA A 292 -8.44 4.13 -39.03
N ARG A 293 -9.22 5.22 -38.88
CA ARG A 293 -8.97 6.49 -39.59
C ARG A 293 -7.80 7.28 -39.02
N ARG A 294 -7.40 6.99 -37.78
CA ARG A 294 -6.26 7.61 -37.10
C ARG A 294 -4.93 6.91 -37.41
N LEU A 295 -4.97 5.70 -37.97
CA LEU A 295 -3.74 5.00 -38.36
C LEU A 295 -3.06 5.76 -39.51
N PRO A 296 -1.77 6.08 -39.38
CA PRO A 296 -1.03 6.72 -40.47
C PRO A 296 -0.90 5.76 -41.67
N GLU A 297 -1.18 6.24 -42.89
CA GLU A 297 -1.05 5.45 -44.13
C GLU A 297 0.43 5.16 -44.49
N SER A 298 1.36 5.98 -43.99
CA SER A 298 2.80 5.76 -44.07
C SER A 298 3.48 6.36 -42.85
N ALA A 299 4.29 5.59 -42.12
CA ALA A 299 5.15 6.12 -41.08
C ALA A 299 6.35 6.81 -41.74
N ASP A 300 6.42 8.14 -41.68
CA ASP A 300 7.63 8.89 -41.98
C ASP A 300 8.58 8.77 -40.78
N PRO A 301 9.71 8.05 -40.89
CA PRO A 301 10.61 7.80 -39.77
C PRO A 301 11.35 9.07 -39.29
N ASP A 302 11.33 10.17 -40.06
CA ASP A 302 12.03 11.42 -39.74
C ASP A 302 11.10 12.52 -39.17
N ALA A 303 9.81 12.22 -38.96
CA ALA A 303 8.86 13.18 -38.39
C ALA A 303 9.17 13.45 -36.90
N ALA A 304 9.40 14.70 -36.55
CA ALA A 304 9.72 15.09 -35.16
C ALA A 304 8.55 14.78 -34.22
N GLU A 305 8.77 13.86 -33.26
CA GLU A 305 7.83 13.49 -32.20
C GLU A 305 7.56 14.68 -31.26
N SER A 306 6.61 15.54 -31.62
CA SER A 306 6.21 16.68 -30.79
C SER A 306 4.70 16.86 -30.83
N GLY A 307 4.01 15.90 -30.22
CA GLY A 307 2.56 15.93 -30.01
C GLY A 307 1.91 14.55 -30.19
N PRO A 308 0.65 14.36 -29.77
CA PRO A 308 -0.09 13.15 -30.08
C PRO A 308 -0.17 12.96 -31.61
N ALA A 309 0.14 11.76 -32.08
CA ALA A 309 0.13 11.40 -33.51
C ALA A 309 -1.29 11.35 -34.12
N PHE A 310 -2.32 11.65 -33.34
CA PHE A 310 -3.72 11.62 -33.75
C PHE A 310 -4.39 12.98 -33.63
N THR A 311 -5.48 13.15 -34.39
CA THR A 311 -6.38 14.30 -34.30
C THR A 311 -7.69 13.91 -33.60
N GLY A 312 -8.28 14.86 -32.86
CA GLY A 312 -9.53 14.66 -32.12
C GLY A 312 -9.35 14.22 -30.66
N PRO A 313 -10.45 13.86 -29.96
CA PRO A 313 -10.40 13.52 -28.53
C PRO A 313 -9.72 12.17 -28.29
N ARG A 314 -9.07 12.02 -27.13
CA ARG A 314 -8.68 10.72 -26.58
C ARG A 314 -9.94 9.88 -26.30
N ILE A 315 -9.85 8.58 -26.53
CA ILE A 315 -10.93 7.63 -26.33
C ILE A 315 -10.60 6.76 -25.11
N VAL A 316 -11.37 6.92 -24.03
CA VAL A 316 -11.28 6.06 -22.85
C VAL A 316 -12.39 5.01 -22.89
N ILE A 317 -12.00 3.75 -23.02
CA ILE A 317 -12.87 2.59 -22.96
C ILE A 317 -13.08 2.21 -21.50
N LEU A 318 -14.26 2.53 -20.97
CA LEU A 318 -14.65 2.30 -19.59
C LEU A 318 -15.50 1.03 -19.52
N VAL A 319 -14.97 -0.02 -18.89
CA VAL A 319 -15.62 -1.33 -18.83
C VAL A 319 -15.83 -1.73 -17.38
N ASP A 320 -17.09 -1.91 -16.98
CA ASP A 320 -17.44 -2.52 -15.69
C ASP A 320 -17.89 -3.97 -15.90
N ASP A 321 -17.60 -4.83 -14.92
CA ASP A 321 -17.91 -6.27 -14.94
C ASP A 321 -17.64 -6.96 -16.30
N TYR A 322 -16.42 -6.84 -16.83
CA TYR A 322 -16.03 -7.41 -18.13
C TYR A 322 -16.33 -8.92 -18.23
N ASP A 323 -16.25 -9.66 -17.12
CA ASP A 323 -16.58 -11.09 -17.07
C ASP A 323 -18.02 -11.41 -17.52
N ILE A 324 -18.97 -10.49 -17.32
CA ILE A 324 -20.35 -10.65 -17.79
C ILE A 324 -20.44 -10.48 -19.31
N LEU A 325 -19.64 -9.57 -19.88
CA LEU A 325 -19.59 -9.35 -21.33
C LEU A 325 -18.85 -10.47 -22.06
N ALA A 326 -17.83 -11.04 -21.43
CA ALA A 326 -17.02 -12.13 -21.97
C ALA A 326 -17.54 -13.54 -21.64
N THR A 327 -18.78 -13.64 -21.15
CA THR A 327 -19.39 -14.92 -20.75
C THR A 327 -19.44 -15.90 -21.94
N ALA A 328 -19.21 -17.18 -21.65
CA ALA A 328 -19.20 -18.27 -22.63
C ALA A 328 -18.21 -18.09 -23.79
N GLY A 329 -17.09 -17.39 -23.56
CA GLY A 329 -16.03 -17.20 -24.55
C GLY A 329 -16.35 -16.14 -25.61
N GLN A 330 -17.38 -15.33 -25.40
CA GLN A 330 -17.61 -14.15 -26.23
C GLN A 330 -16.48 -13.15 -26.05
N GLN A 331 -16.11 -12.45 -27.13
CA GLN A 331 -15.07 -11.43 -27.11
C GLN A 331 -15.60 -10.13 -27.74
N PRO A 332 -16.60 -9.47 -27.11
CA PRO A 332 -17.25 -8.29 -27.70
C PRO A 332 -16.32 -7.08 -27.87
N LEU A 333 -15.11 -7.14 -27.28
CA LEU A 333 -14.09 -6.10 -27.40
C LEU A 333 -12.94 -6.50 -28.34
N ALA A 334 -13.04 -7.63 -29.05
CA ALA A 334 -11.98 -8.12 -29.95
C ALA A 334 -11.63 -7.13 -31.06
N ALA A 335 -12.57 -6.29 -31.47
CA ALA A 335 -12.37 -5.25 -32.48
C ALA A 335 -11.24 -4.26 -32.11
N PHE A 336 -10.86 -4.14 -30.84
CA PHE A 336 -9.77 -3.28 -30.39
C PHE A 336 -8.38 -3.89 -30.52
N LEU A 337 -8.26 -5.23 -30.61
CA LEU A 337 -6.98 -5.93 -30.61
C LEU A 337 -5.95 -5.38 -31.61
N PRO A 338 -6.31 -5.08 -32.87
CA PRO A 338 -5.34 -4.57 -33.85
C PRO A 338 -4.74 -3.19 -33.49
N PHE A 339 -5.36 -2.46 -32.57
CA PHE A 339 -4.97 -1.09 -32.24
C PHE A 339 -4.18 -1.00 -30.94
N LEU A 340 -4.12 -2.07 -30.13
CA LEU A 340 -3.52 -2.02 -28.79
C LEU A 340 -2.02 -1.74 -28.82
N SER A 341 -1.29 -2.28 -29.81
CA SER A 341 0.15 -2.03 -29.96
C SER A 341 0.49 -0.56 -30.23
N SER A 342 -0.45 0.21 -30.79
CA SER A 342 -0.32 1.64 -31.12
C SER A 342 -1.31 2.48 -30.33
N ALA A 343 -1.80 1.98 -29.19
CA ALA A 343 -2.89 2.62 -28.45
C ALA A 343 -2.53 4.05 -28.02
N GLN A 344 -1.28 4.27 -27.60
CA GLN A 344 -0.76 5.59 -27.24
C GLN A 344 -0.84 6.59 -28.41
N ASP A 345 -0.42 6.18 -29.60
CA ASP A 345 -0.42 7.01 -30.82
C ASP A 345 -1.82 7.28 -31.36
N LEU A 346 -2.78 6.42 -31.01
CA LEU A 346 -4.19 6.55 -31.41
C LEU A 346 -5.04 7.27 -30.35
N GLY A 347 -4.47 7.55 -29.18
CA GLY A 347 -5.18 8.13 -28.03
C GLY A 347 -6.22 7.17 -27.45
N LEU A 348 -5.97 5.86 -27.50
CA LEU A 348 -6.85 4.81 -26.99
C LEU A 348 -6.39 4.34 -25.60
N HIS A 349 -7.30 4.35 -24.64
CA HIS A 349 -7.00 4.01 -23.25
C HIS A 349 -8.09 3.10 -22.68
N PHE A 350 -7.73 2.13 -21.84
CA PHE A 350 -8.69 1.23 -21.19
C PHE A 350 -8.71 1.46 -19.69
N VAL A 351 -9.91 1.46 -19.12
CA VAL A 351 -10.14 1.37 -17.68
C VAL A 351 -11.14 0.23 -17.51
N LEU A 352 -10.62 -0.98 -17.29
CA LEU A 352 -11.38 -2.23 -17.33
C LEU A 352 -11.42 -2.89 -15.95
N ALA A 353 -12.62 -3.15 -15.47
CA ALA A 353 -12.89 -3.86 -14.23
C ALA A 353 -13.52 -5.23 -14.48
N ARG A 354 -13.11 -6.22 -13.69
CA ARG A 354 -13.71 -7.56 -13.69
C ARG A 354 -13.59 -8.25 -12.33
N ARG A 355 -14.36 -9.32 -12.16
CA ARG A 355 -14.25 -10.20 -11.00
C ARG A 355 -12.85 -10.81 -10.85
N ALA A 356 -12.40 -10.98 -9.60
CA ALA A 356 -11.18 -11.74 -9.32
C ALA A 356 -11.44 -13.24 -9.53
N ALA A 357 -12.66 -13.70 -9.27
CA ALA A 357 -13.09 -15.05 -9.64
C ALA A 357 -12.80 -15.39 -11.12
N GLY A 358 -12.14 -16.52 -11.35
CA GLY A 358 -11.69 -16.99 -12.67
C GLY A 358 -10.56 -16.16 -13.30
N ALA A 359 -9.95 -15.23 -12.57
CA ALA A 359 -8.95 -14.32 -13.12
C ALA A 359 -7.66 -14.98 -13.57
N GLY A 360 -7.22 -16.02 -12.86
CA GLY A 360 -6.01 -16.74 -13.24
C GLY A 360 -6.04 -17.24 -14.68
N ARG A 361 -7.21 -17.64 -15.20
CA ARG A 361 -7.38 -18.08 -16.60
C ARG A 361 -7.67 -16.93 -17.54
N ALA A 362 -8.56 -16.02 -17.15
CA ALA A 362 -8.99 -14.91 -18.00
C ALA A 362 -7.83 -13.98 -18.37
N LEU A 363 -6.81 -13.83 -17.51
CA LEU A 363 -5.63 -13.01 -17.80
C LEU A 363 -4.81 -13.47 -19.02
N TYR A 364 -5.06 -14.68 -19.54
CA TYR A 364 -4.47 -15.21 -20.78
C TYR A 364 -5.36 -15.03 -22.02
N GLU A 365 -6.54 -14.44 -21.85
CA GLU A 365 -7.38 -14.03 -22.99
C GLU A 365 -6.64 -12.96 -23.82
N PRO A 366 -6.81 -12.93 -25.16
CA PRO A 366 -6.09 -12.00 -26.04
C PRO A 366 -6.15 -10.53 -25.61
N LEU A 367 -7.33 -10.02 -25.22
CA LEU A 367 -7.48 -8.62 -24.84
C LEU A 367 -6.69 -8.28 -23.56
N LEU A 368 -6.87 -9.08 -22.50
CA LEU A 368 -6.21 -8.81 -21.22
C LEU A 368 -4.70 -9.03 -21.30
N THR A 369 -4.26 -10.00 -22.12
CA THR A 369 -2.84 -10.19 -22.43
C THR A 369 -2.27 -8.96 -23.10
N ALA A 370 -2.90 -8.50 -24.18
CA ALA A 370 -2.44 -7.33 -24.93
C ALA A 370 -2.40 -6.07 -24.04
N LEU A 371 -3.43 -5.80 -23.24
CA LEU A 371 -3.44 -4.66 -22.31
C LEU A 371 -2.25 -4.69 -21.33
N ARG A 372 -1.92 -5.88 -20.80
CA ARG A 372 -0.77 -6.04 -19.89
C ARG A 372 0.56 -5.80 -20.58
N GLU A 373 0.69 -6.26 -21.82
CA GLU A 373 1.90 -6.11 -22.62
C GLU A 373 2.12 -4.65 -23.06
N THR A 374 1.03 -3.90 -23.29
CA THR A 374 1.06 -2.49 -23.71
C THR A 374 1.14 -1.49 -22.55
N GLY A 375 1.29 -1.97 -21.31
CA GLY A 375 1.66 -1.12 -20.17
C GLY A 375 0.62 -0.98 -19.08
N ALA A 376 -0.50 -1.73 -19.12
CA ALA A 376 -1.55 -1.62 -18.13
C ALA A 376 -1.03 -1.70 -16.69
N THR A 377 -1.37 -0.69 -15.90
CA THR A 377 -1.30 -0.78 -14.44
C THR A 377 -2.43 -1.67 -13.95
N ALA A 378 -2.13 -2.55 -12.99
CA ALA A 378 -3.13 -3.44 -12.44
C ALA A 378 -3.43 -3.11 -10.98
N LEU A 379 -4.70 -3.27 -10.59
CA LEU A 379 -5.15 -3.18 -9.20
C LEU A 379 -5.85 -4.49 -8.84
N VAL A 380 -5.29 -5.20 -7.86
CA VAL A 380 -5.87 -6.45 -7.33
C VAL A 380 -6.53 -6.13 -5.98
N MET A 381 -7.85 -6.07 -5.95
CA MET A 381 -8.66 -5.81 -4.77
C MET A 381 -9.00 -7.13 -4.05
N ASP A 382 -10.12 -7.14 -3.32
CA ASP A 382 -10.65 -8.34 -2.66
C ASP A 382 -10.83 -9.53 -3.62
N GLY A 383 -10.44 -10.72 -3.15
CA GLY A 383 -10.72 -11.97 -3.84
C GLY A 383 -10.00 -13.17 -3.22
N GLU A 384 -10.21 -14.33 -3.81
CA GLU A 384 -9.75 -15.61 -3.27
C GLU A 384 -8.32 -15.98 -3.69
N ARG A 385 -7.50 -16.43 -2.74
CA ARG A 385 -6.13 -16.91 -3.03
C ARG A 385 -6.12 -18.12 -3.97
N ALA A 386 -7.21 -18.89 -4.02
CA ALA A 386 -7.39 -20.06 -4.88
C ALA A 386 -7.32 -19.73 -6.39
N GLU A 387 -7.48 -18.46 -6.77
CA GLU A 387 -7.30 -17.98 -8.15
C GLU A 387 -5.85 -18.08 -8.65
N GLY A 388 -4.91 -18.38 -7.75
CA GLY A 388 -3.50 -18.54 -8.06
C GLY A 388 -2.75 -17.22 -8.07
N GLN A 389 -1.63 -17.19 -8.78
CA GLN A 389 -0.82 -15.98 -8.93
C GLN A 389 -1.35 -15.15 -10.09
N LEU A 390 -1.80 -13.93 -9.82
CA LEU A 390 -2.37 -13.03 -10.84
C LEU A 390 -1.28 -12.17 -11.51
N PHE A 391 -0.31 -11.73 -10.71
CA PHE A 391 0.89 -11.01 -11.17
C PHE A 391 2.11 -11.53 -10.40
N PRO A 392 3.36 -11.32 -10.87
CA PRO A 392 4.55 -11.80 -10.18
C PRO A 392 4.58 -11.38 -8.70
N GLY A 393 4.54 -12.36 -7.79
CA GLY A 393 4.50 -12.14 -6.34
C GLY A 393 3.17 -11.66 -5.77
N VAL A 394 2.11 -11.51 -6.57
CA VAL A 394 0.80 -10.99 -6.15
C VAL A 394 -0.28 -12.04 -6.33
N HIS A 395 -0.97 -12.33 -5.23
CA HIS A 395 -2.14 -13.18 -5.15
C HIS A 395 -3.33 -12.36 -4.67
N ALA A 396 -4.55 -12.75 -5.06
CA ALA A 396 -5.74 -12.21 -4.42
C ALA A 396 -5.80 -12.67 -2.95
N SER A 397 -6.41 -11.83 -2.13
CA SER A 397 -6.62 -12.06 -0.69
C SER A 397 -7.84 -11.26 -0.25
N HIS A 398 -8.41 -11.62 0.89
CA HIS A 398 -9.50 -10.82 1.46
C HIS A 398 -9.03 -9.42 1.82
N GLN A 399 -9.76 -8.41 1.35
CA GLN A 399 -9.47 -6.99 1.56
C GLN A 399 -10.75 -6.22 1.89
N PRO A 400 -10.68 -5.21 2.78
CA PRO A 400 -11.78 -4.26 2.94
C PRO A 400 -12.11 -3.53 1.62
N PRO A 401 -13.35 -3.04 1.45
CA PRO A 401 -13.72 -2.24 0.29
C PRO A 401 -12.80 -1.05 0.05
N GLY A 402 -12.47 -0.81 -1.23
CA GLY A 402 -11.56 0.24 -1.66
C GLY A 402 -10.08 -0.09 -1.42
N ARG A 403 -9.74 -1.21 -0.79
CA ARG A 403 -8.34 -1.63 -0.60
C ARG A 403 -7.90 -2.59 -1.71
N GLY A 404 -6.65 -2.43 -2.15
CA GLY A 404 -6.07 -3.34 -3.14
C GLY A 404 -4.56 -3.21 -3.27
N MET A 405 -3.96 -4.19 -3.93
CA MET A 405 -2.55 -4.20 -4.31
C MET A 405 -2.39 -3.56 -5.70
N LEU A 406 -1.72 -2.41 -5.75
CA LEU A 406 -1.37 -1.73 -6.99
C LEU A 406 -0.09 -2.33 -7.57
N VAL A 407 -0.15 -2.75 -8.83
CA VAL A 407 0.94 -3.39 -9.56
C VAL A 407 1.31 -2.54 -10.76
N ARG A 408 2.55 -2.06 -10.76
CA ARG A 408 3.13 -1.22 -11.80
C ARG A 408 4.38 -1.87 -12.37
N ARG A 409 4.60 -1.72 -13.67
CA ARG A 409 5.81 -2.23 -14.32
C ARG A 409 7.06 -1.60 -13.69
N GLY A 410 8.04 -2.43 -13.35
CA GLY A 410 9.31 -1.99 -12.78
C GLY A 410 9.25 -1.48 -11.34
N GLN A 411 8.10 -1.56 -10.67
CA GLN A 411 7.94 -1.15 -9.27
C GLN A 411 7.49 -2.33 -8.41
N ARG A 412 7.83 -2.30 -7.11
CA ARG A 412 7.28 -3.27 -6.16
C ARG A 412 5.78 -3.02 -5.99
N PRO A 413 4.94 -4.08 -5.93
CA PRO A 413 3.53 -3.95 -5.60
C PRO A 413 3.33 -3.21 -4.28
N ARG A 414 2.31 -2.34 -4.19
CA ARG A 414 2.01 -1.57 -2.99
C ARG A 414 0.55 -1.71 -2.59
N LEU A 415 0.29 -1.85 -1.29
CA LEU A 415 -1.06 -1.81 -0.78
C LEU A 415 -1.56 -0.36 -0.80
N VAL A 416 -2.75 -0.15 -1.35
CA VAL A 416 -3.37 1.17 -1.50
C VAL A 416 -4.79 1.18 -0.97
N GLN A 417 -5.22 2.33 -0.47
CA GLN A 417 -6.62 2.62 -0.20
C GLN A 417 -7.13 3.64 -1.22
N LEU A 418 -8.13 3.25 -1.99
CA LEU A 418 -8.78 4.09 -2.99
C LEU A 418 -9.73 5.09 -2.34
N ALA A 419 -9.89 6.22 -3.02
CA ALA A 419 -10.83 7.24 -2.58
C ALA A 419 -12.27 6.95 -3.02
N LEU A 420 -13.20 7.46 -2.22
CA LEU A 420 -14.63 7.44 -2.47
C LEU A 420 -15.04 8.80 -3.02
N THR A 421 -15.64 8.81 -4.21
CA THR A 421 -16.44 9.95 -4.67
C THR A 421 -17.67 10.01 -3.77
N GLY A 422 -17.87 11.12 -3.05
CA GLY A 422 -19.13 11.34 -2.33
C GLY A 422 -20.31 11.26 -3.31
N GLU A 423 -21.49 10.89 -2.82
CA GLU A 423 -22.71 11.13 -3.58
C GLU A 423 -22.76 12.62 -3.97
N PRO A 424 -23.20 12.98 -5.19
CA PRO A 424 -23.53 14.37 -5.46
C PRO A 424 -24.50 14.81 -4.35
N ALA A 425 -24.16 15.89 -3.64
CA ALA A 425 -25.04 16.44 -2.64
C ALA A 425 -26.46 16.62 -3.24
N PRO A 426 -27.52 16.24 -2.52
CA PRO A 426 -28.89 16.29 -3.02
C PRO A 426 -29.31 17.69 -3.48
#